data_AF-A0A538A4W9-F1
#
_entry.id   AF-A0A538A4W9-F1
#
_cell.length_a   1.000
_cell.length_b   1.000
_cell.length_c   1.000
_cell.angle_alpha   90.00
_cell.angle_beta   90.00
_cell.angle_gamma   90.00
#
_symmetry.space_group_name_H-M   'P 1'
#
loop_
_entity.id
_entity.type
_entity.pdbx_description
1 polymer ?
#
loop_
_entity_poly.entity_id
_entity_poly.type
_entity_poly.pdbx_seq_one_letter_code
_entity_poly.pdbx_strand_id
1 'polypeptide(L)'
;MRRYLLIGATVGLLAVPALAFGRSTTTLTVAPNDTFTFAPATVSKTVGAGGIHWQWGSSGHTFAPHNVRQDDKLFRSGSITSNNPSGFTIVPSAGSFHYYCEAHGSRSGGMAGTIKIRPQIFNKTASSFVVRWSPGTGDTGGKFDVRYRVDGGAWKVWKNDVTGSQATFGASGKPVPVQTGHTYDIQSRSEKSTDTSQASGWSPAARVTPTTEPR
;
A
#
# COMPACT_ATOMS: atom_id res chain seq x y z
N MET A 1 68.82 23.49 -9.01
CA MET A 1 67.86 22.87 -9.95
C MET A 1 66.64 22.42 -9.14
N ARG A 2 65.51 23.12 -9.23
CA ARG A 2 64.27 22.81 -8.48
C ARG A 2 63.53 21.66 -9.16
N ARG A 3 63.34 20.54 -8.45
CA ARG A 3 62.47 19.43 -8.88
C ARG A 3 61.14 19.56 -8.15
N TYR A 4 60.05 19.75 -8.90
CA TYR A 4 58.68 19.77 -8.39
C TYR A 4 58.17 18.32 -8.31
N LEU A 5 57.67 17.92 -7.13
CA LEU A 5 56.98 16.65 -6.91
C LEU A 5 55.47 16.89 -7.06
N LEU A 6 54.87 16.31 -8.09
CA LEU A 6 53.42 16.24 -8.29
C LEU A 6 52.87 15.08 -7.46
N ILE A 7 52.09 15.39 -6.42
CA ILE A 7 51.30 14.40 -5.67
C ILE A 7 49.93 14.33 -6.33
N GLY A 8 49.66 13.24 -7.05
CA GLY A 8 48.33 12.94 -7.58
C GLY A 8 47.42 12.43 -6.48
N ALA A 9 46.34 13.17 -6.18
CA ALA A 9 45.29 12.73 -5.29
C ALA A 9 44.30 11.84 -6.05
N THR A 10 44.30 10.54 -5.74
CA THR A 10 43.31 9.59 -6.26
C THR A 10 42.02 9.72 -5.44
N VAL A 11 40.94 10.19 -6.06
CA VAL A 11 39.60 10.22 -5.46
C VAL A 11 39.01 8.81 -5.55
N GLY A 12 39.02 8.07 -4.45
CA GLY A 12 38.31 6.79 -4.33
C GLY A 12 36.82 7.02 -4.15
N LEU A 13 36.00 6.71 -5.16
CA LEU A 13 34.55 6.58 -5.01
C LEU A 13 34.26 5.35 -4.14
N LEU A 14 33.87 5.57 -2.88
CA LEU A 14 33.23 4.55 -2.04
C LEU A 14 31.84 4.24 -2.63
N ALA A 15 31.73 3.16 -3.39
CA ALA A 15 30.45 2.57 -3.74
C ALA A 15 29.82 2.01 -2.46
N VAL A 16 28.84 2.73 -1.91
CA VAL A 16 27.99 2.19 -0.84
C VAL A 16 27.13 1.09 -1.47
N PRO A 17 27.24 -0.18 -1.08
CA PRO A 17 26.31 -1.19 -1.51
C PRO A 17 24.93 -0.78 -0.99
N ALA A 18 24.03 -0.44 -1.90
CA ALA A 18 22.62 -0.26 -1.57
C ALA A 18 22.10 -1.63 -1.09
N LEU A 19 22.00 -1.81 0.23
CA LEU A 19 21.31 -2.94 0.82
C LEU A 19 19.86 -2.88 0.34
N ALA A 20 19.52 -3.70 -0.65
CA ALA A 20 18.15 -4.00 -1.00
C ALA A 20 17.55 -4.76 0.19
N PHE A 21 16.99 -4.02 1.16
CA PHE A 21 16.08 -4.60 2.14
C PHE A 21 14.90 -5.18 1.34
N GLY A 22 14.94 -6.49 1.10
CA GLY A 22 13.88 -7.23 0.45
C GLY A 22 12.60 -7.07 1.25
N ARG A 23 11.70 -6.19 0.81
CA ARG A 23 10.41 -5.99 1.46
C ARG A 23 9.61 -7.29 1.33
N SER A 24 9.26 -7.89 2.47
CA SER A 24 8.58 -9.18 2.50
C SER A 24 7.21 -9.14 1.79
N THR A 25 7.06 -9.99 0.78
CA THR A 25 5.80 -10.23 0.08
C THR A 25 4.96 -11.20 0.89
N THR A 26 3.67 -10.89 1.06
CA THR A 26 2.72 -11.79 1.73
C THR A 26 2.07 -12.68 0.69
N THR A 27 2.23 -13.99 0.83
CA THR A 27 1.62 -14.98 -0.07
C THR A 27 0.22 -15.36 0.39
N LEU A 28 -0.70 -15.39 -0.57
CA LEU A 28 -2.06 -15.92 -0.46
C LEU A 28 -2.16 -17.08 -1.44
N THR A 29 -2.68 -18.21 -1.00
CA THR A 29 -2.97 -19.34 -1.86
C THR A 29 -4.35 -19.18 -2.48
N VAL A 30 -4.40 -19.29 -3.81
CA VAL A 30 -5.62 -19.44 -4.60
C VAL A 30 -5.97 -20.92 -4.60
N ALA A 31 -7.19 -21.24 -4.18
CA ALA A 31 -7.70 -22.61 -4.09
C ALA A 31 -6.78 -23.56 -3.31
N PRO A 32 -6.51 -23.28 -2.02
CA PRO A 32 -5.74 -24.20 -1.18
C PRO A 32 -6.46 -25.56 -1.14
N ASN A 33 -5.71 -26.64 -1.40
CA ASN A 33 -6.25 -28.00 -1.51
C ASN A 33 -7.46 -28.10 -2.46
N ASP A 34 -7.40 -27.38 -3.59
CA ASP A 34 -8.43 -27.32 -4.62
C ASP A 34 -9.82 -26.86 -4.12
N THR A 35 -9.86 -26.13 -3.01
CA THR A 35 -11.10 -25.51 -2.51
C THR A 35 -11.46 -24.25 -3.30
N PHE A 36 -12.71 -23.79 -3.21
CA PHE A 36 -13.13 -22.51 -3.80
C PHE A 36 -12.91 -21.32 -2.87
N THR A 37 -11.70 -21.18 -2.34
CA THR A 37 -11.34 -20.14 -1.37
C THR A 37 -9.99 -19.49 -1.66
N PHE A 38 -9.77 -18.31 -1.09
CA PHE A 38 -8.43 -17.73 -0.95
C PHE A 38 -7.97 -17.91 0.50
N ALA A 39 -6.71 -18.29 0.71
CA ALA A 39 -6.13 -18.43 2.05
C ALA A 39 -4.83 -17.65 2.21
N PRO A 40 -4.69 -16.80 3.25
CA PRO A 40 -5.77 -16.34 4.11
C PRO A 40 -6.80 -15.49 3.33
N ALA A 41 -8.06 -15.55 3.76
CA ALA A 41 -9.13 -14.75 3.15
C ALA A 41 -9.02 -13.25 3.47
N THR A 42 -8.29 -12.89 4.53
CA THR A 42 -8.06 -11.48 4.89
C THR A 42 -6.59 -11.24 5.20
N VAL A 43 -6.03 -10.18 4.64
CA VAL A 43 -4.67 -9.70 4.92
C VAL A 43 -4.72 -8.24 5.34
N SER A 44 -3.96 -7.90 6.38
CA SER A 44 -3.76 -6.51 6.81
C SER A 44 -2.27 -6.16 6.79
N LYS A 45 -1.91 -5.07 6.12
CA LYS A 45 -0.54 -4.52 6.08
C LYS A 45 -0.56 -3.01 6.23
N THR A 46 0.62 -2.42 6.32
CA THR A 46 0.84 -0.98 6.19
C THR A 46 1.50 -0.70 4.85
N VAL A 47 1.23 0.46 4.24
CA VAL A 47 1.92 0.90 3.02
C VAL A 47 3.44 0.77 3.20
N GLY A 48 4.11 0.24 2.17
CA GLY A 48 5.56 0.04 2.19
C GLY A 48 6.02 -1.29 2.79
N ALA A 49 5.12 -2.11 3.37
CA ALA A 49 5.45 -3.41 3.94
C ALA A 49 5.63 -4.55 2.89
N GLY A 50 5.86 -4.23 1.62
CA GLY A 50 6.01 -5.21 0.52
C GLY A 50 4.70 -5.59 -0.16
N GLY A 51 4.80 -6.50 -1.14
CA GLY A 51 3.68 -6.87 -2.00
C GLY A 51 2.67 -7.84 -1.38
N ILE A 52 1.60 -8.09 -2.12
CA ILE A 52 0.66 -9.20 -1.94
C ILE A 52 0.80 -10.10 -3.16
N HIS A 53 1.07 -11.38 -2.93
CA HIS A 53 1.25 -12.38 -3.98
C HIS A 53 0.18 -13.45 -3.87
N TRP A 54 -0.52 -13.72 -4.97
CA TRP A 54 -1.43 -14.85 -5.10
C TRP A 54 -0.74 -15.98 -5.84
N GLN A 55 -0.59 -17.11 -5.17
CA GLN A 55 -0.02 -18.34 -5.71
C GLN A 55 -1.14 -19.33 -6.03
N TRP A 56 -1.11 -19.96 -7.21
CA TRP A 56 -2.11 -20.96 -7.60
C TRP A 56 -1.78 -22.31 -6.96
N GLY A 57 -2.63 -22.79 -6.05
CA GLY A 57 -2.35 -23.99 -5.28
C GLY A 57 -0.96 -23.96 -4.63
N SER A 58 -0.41 -25.13 -4.33
CA SER A 58 0.97 -25.25 -3.84
C SER A 58 2.00 -25.31 -4.97
N SER A 59 1.59 -25.65 -6.20
CA SER A 59 2.48 -25.96 -7.32
C SER A 59 2.43 -24.95 -8.47
N GLY A 60 1.62 -23.90 -8.38
CA GLY A 60 1.30 -23.03 -9.52
C GLY A 60 0.09 -23.49 -10.33
N HIS A 61 -0.56 -24.57 -9.90
CA HIS A 61 -1.71 -25.18 -10.56
C HIS A 61 -2.86 -25.42 -9.59
N THR A 62 -4.09 -25.41 -10.12
CA THR A 62 -5.33 -25.70 -9.39
C THR A 62 -6.23 -26.59 -10.25
N PHE A 63 -7.09 -27.41 -9.64
CA PHE A 63 -8.03 -28.25 -10.39
C PHE A 63 -9.02 -27.41 -11.23
N ALA A 64 -9.75 -26.50 -10.58
CA ALA A 64 -10.63 -25.57 -11.24
C ALA A 64 -9.88 -24.30 -11.68
N PRO A 65 -10.33 -23.59 -12.72
CA PRO A 65 -9.66 -22.39 -13.17
C PRO A 65 -10.10 -21.17 -12.33
N HIS A 66 -9.13 -20.32 -11.96
CA HIS A 66 -9.35 -19.17 -11.07
C HIS A 66 -8.71 -17.89 -11.60
N ASN A 67 -9.12 -16.76 -11.03
CA ASN A 67 -8.42 -15.49 -11.12
C ASN A 67 -8.67 -14.64 -9.88
N VAL A 68 -8.03 -13.47 -9.86
CA VAL A 68 -8.21 -12.45 -8.84
C VAL A 68 -8.73 -11.19 -9.53
N ARG A 69 -9.89 -10.71 -9.11
CA ARG A 69 -10.51 -9.47 -9.59
C ARG A 69 -10.93 -8.61 -8.41
N GLN A 70 -10.39 -7.38 -8.33
CA GLN A 70 -10.91 -6.39 -7.38
C GLN A 70 -12.24 -5.84 -7.89
N ASP A 71 -13.19 -5.66 -6.97
CA ASP A 71 -14.56 -5.18 -7.24
C ASP A 71 -14.57 -4.01 -8.23
N ASP A 72 -13.87 -2.93 -7.87
CA ASP A 72 -13.85 -1.65 -8.57
C ASP A 72 -12.75 -1.59 -9.64
N LYS A 73 -12.31 -2.76 -10.10
CA LYS A 73 -11.46 -2.91 -11.28
C LYS A 73 -10.11 -2.20 -11.15
N LEU A 74 -9.61 -2.04 -9.92
CA LEU A 74 -8.29 -1.48 -9.65
C LEU A 74 -7.16 -2.46 -10.01
N PHE A 75 -7.40 -3.76 -9.89
CA PHE A 75 -6.48 -4.79 -10.35
C PHE A 75 -7.21 -6.06 -10.79
N ARG A 76 -6.55 -6.84 -11.66
CA ARG A 76 -7.00 -8.15 -12.13
C ARG A 76 -5.78 -9.01 -12.49
N SER A 77 -5.76 -10.28 -12.11
CA SER A 77 -4.65 -11.20 -12.43
C SER A 77 -4.63 -11.68 -13.88
N GLY A 78 -5.60 -11.29 -14.70
CA GLY A 78 -5.81 -11.79 -16.06
C GLY A 78 -7.04 -12.71 -16.17
N SER A 79 -7.10 -13.43 -17.29
CA SER A 79 -8.16 -14.41 -17.58
C SER A 79 -8.17 -15.56 -16.57
N ILE A 80 -9.33 -16.18 -16.40
CA ILE A 80 -9.51 -17.33 -15.52
C ILE A 80 -8.64 -18.49 -16.04
N THR A 81 -7.77 -19.05 -15.19
CA THR A 81 -6.81 -20.11 -15.54
C THR A 81 -6.60 -21.08 -14.38
N SER A 82 -6.36 -22.34 -14.69
CA SER A 82 -5.91 -23.38 -13.74
C SER A 82 -4.39 -23.45 -13.62
N ASN A 83 -3.65 -22.73 -14.46
CA ASN A 83 -2.20 -22.76 -14.54
C ASN A 83 -1.64 -21.33 -14.49
N ASN A 84 -1.00 -20.99 -13.37
CA ASN A 84 -0.29 -19.71 -13.20
C ASN A 84 0.91 -19.89 -12.24
N PRO A 85 2.03 -20.46 -12.73
CA PRO A 85 3.17 -20.82 -11.88
C PRO A 85 3.93 -19.60 -11.35
N SER A 86 3.86 -18.47 -12.04
CA SER A 86 4.43 -17.20 -11.58
C SER A 86 3.51 -16.44 -10.62
N GLY A 87 2.27 -16.91 -10.43
CA GLY A 87 1.26 -16.25 -9.61
C GLY A 87 0.91 -14.84 -10.10
N PHE A 88 0.38 -14.03 -9.19
CA PHE A 88 0.04 -12.64 -9.46
C PHE A 88 0.45 -11.78 -8.27
N THR A 89 1.08 -10.62 -8.51
CA THR A 89 1.59 -9.77 -7.43
C THR A 89 1.14 -8.33 -7.61
N ILE A 90 0.77 -7.67 -6.52
CA ILE A 90 0.60 -6.21 -6.46
C ILE A 90 1.41 -5.63 -5.30
N VAL A 91 1.82 -4.37 -5.41
CA VAL A 91 2.35 -3.57 -4.30
C VAL A 91 1.33 -2.48 -3.96
N PRO A 92 0.40 -2.74 -3.03
CA PRO A 92 -0.82 -1.95 -2.94
C PRO A 92 -0.59 -0.60 -2.24
N SER A 93 -1.34 0.41 -2.68
CA SER A 93 -1.54 1.67 -1.94
C SER A 93 -2.55 1.45 -0.80
N ALA A 94 -2.72 2.46 0.06
CA ALA A 94 -3.65 2.42 1.18
C ALA A 94 -5.11 2.32 0.70
N GLY A 95 -5.87 1.44 1.33
CA GLY A 95 -7.27 1.19 1.01
C GLY A 95 -7.77 -0.11 1.61
N SER A 96 -9.04 -0.41 1.40
CA SER A 96 -9.66 -1.71 1.65
C SER A 96 -10.14 -2.28 0.32
N PHE A 97 -9.59 -3.41 -0.08
CA PHE A 97 -9.79 -4.01 -1.39
C PHE A 97 -10.46 -5.37 -1.21
N HIS A 98 -11.77 -5.41 -1.44
CA HIS A 98 -12.46 -6.67 -1.67
C HIS A 98 -12.15 -7.17 -3.08
N TYR A 99 -11.87 -8.45 -3.21
CA TYR A 99 -11.59 -9.11 -4.48
C TYR A 99 -12.19 -10.51 -4.49
N TYR A 100 -12.44 -11.04 -5.68
CA TYR A 100 -13.07 -12.34 -5.87
C TYR A 100 -12.52 -13.06 -7.10
N CYS A 101 -12.81 -14.35 -7.20
CA CYS A 101 -12.65 -15.12 -8.43
C CYS A 101 -13.89 -14.95 -9.31
N GLU A 102 -13.74 -14.56 -10.58
CA GLU A 102 -14.87 -14.28 -11.48
C GLU A 102 -15.74 -15.52 -11.80
N ALA A 103 -15.19 -16.73 -11.66
CA ALA A 103 -15.93 -17.98 -11.86
C ALA A 103 -16.67 -18.46 -10.60
N HIS A 104 -16.07 -18.27 -9.42
CA HIS A 104 -16.48 -18.95 -8.19
C HIS A 104 -16.87 -17.98 -7.06
N GLY A 105 -16.92 -16.69 -7.34
CA GLY A 105 -17.23 -15.64 -6.38
C GLY A 105 -17.84 -14.42 -7.04
N SER A 106 -18.13 -13.42 -6.22
CA SER A 106 -18.79 -12.18 -6.61
C SER A 106 -18.50 -11.08 -5.60
N ARG A 107 -18.97 -9.86 -5.89
CA ARG A 107 -18.97 -8.75 -4.92
C ARG A 107 -19.75 -9.06 -3.63
N SER A 108 -20.68 -10.03 -3.66
CA SER A 108 -21.57 -10.37 -2.55
C SER A 108 -21.21 -11.67 -1.82
N GLY A 109 -20.18 -12.40 -2.25
CA GLY A 109 -19.76 -13.64 -1.59
C GLY A 109 -19.18 -14.70 -2.53
N GLY A 110 -18.95 -15.90 -2.00
CA GLY A 110 -18.29 -17.03 -2.68
C GLY A 110 -16.78 -17.01 -2.47
N MET A 111 -16.01 -17.39 -3.49
CA MET A 111 -14.56 -17.31 -3.47
C MET A 111 -14.10 -15.86 -3.49
N ALA A 112 -13.91 -15.28 -2.30
CA ALA A 112 -13.58 -13.88 -2.11
C ALA A 112 -12.56 -13.67 -0.98
N GLY A 113 -11.90 -12.52 -1.00
CA GLY A 113 -10.96 -12.12 0.03
C GLY A 113 -10.89 -10.60 0.17
N THR A 114 -10.19 -10.15 1.20
CA THR A 114 -10.02 -8.71 1.49
C THR A 114 -8.59 -8.38 1.87
N ILE A 115 -8.03 -7.37 1.21
CA ILE A 115 -6.75 -6.77 1.60
C ILE A 115 -7.03 -5.41 2.24
N LYS A 116 -6.45 -5.16 3.41
CA LYS A 116 -6.55 -3.89 4.13
C LYS A 116 -5.17 -3.28 4.31
N ILE A 117 -4.91 -2.15 3.65
CA ILE A 117 -3.63 -1.47 3.68
C ILE A 117 -3.77 -0.14 4.39
N ARG A 118 -3.16 -0.02 5.57
CA ARG A 118 -3.13 1.20 6.38
C ARG A 118 -2.09 2.19 5.83
N PRO A 119 -2.34 3.51 5.84
CA PRO A 119 -1.31 4.51 5.58
C PRO A 119 -0.12 4.38 6.55
N GLN A 120 1.08 4.76 6.11
CA GLN A 120 2.27 4.80 6.95
C GLN A 120 2.49 6.22 7.49
N ILE A 121 2.79 6.34 8.80
CA ILE A 121 3.11 7.61 9.44
C ILE A 121 4.57 7.62 9.90
N PHE A 122 5.31 8.68 9.58
CA PHE A 122 6.71 8.87 9.96
C PHE A 122 7.05 10.36 10.10
N ASN A 123 8.31 10.68 10.44
CA ASN A 123 8.80 12.05 10.68
C ASN A 123 7.88 12.84 11.61
N LYS A 124 7.53 12.25 12.74
CA LYS A 124 6.61 12.83 13.72
C LYS A 124 7.33 13.93 14.49
N THR A 125 6.68 15.08 14.64
CA THR A 125 7.07 16.20 15.49
C THR A 125 5.86 16.65 16.30
N ALA A 126 6.06 17.55 17.26
CA ALA A 126 4.97 18.14 18.02
C ALA A 126 3.93 18.89 17.15
N SER A 127 4.31 19.31 15.93
CA SER A 127 3.47 20.13 15.05
C SER A 127 3.25 19.53 13.65
N SER A 128 3.75 18.34 13.36
CA SER A 128 3.58 17.72 12.05
C SER A 128 3.93 16.24 12.04
N PHE A 129 3.44 15.54 11.03
CA PHE A 129 3.91 14.21 10.65
C PHE A 129 3.69 13.99 9.16
N VAL A 130 4.46 13.09 8.55
CA VAL A 130 4.25 12.70 7.15
C VAL A 130 3.32 11.50 7.10
N VAL A 131 2.36 11.55 6.19
CA VAL A 131 1.46 10.44 5.86
C VAL A 131 1.80 9.97 4.46
N ARG A 132 2.16 8.70 4.32
CA ARG A 132 2.29 8.02 3.01
C ARG A 132 1.13 7.06 2.81
N TRP A 133 0.43 7.22 1.69
CA TRP A 133 -0.68 6.35 1.29
C TRP A 133 -0.36 5.53 0.03
N SER A 134 0.74 5.78 -0.68
CA SER A 134 1.12 4.94 -1.83
C SER A 134 2.61 4.61 -1.85
N PRO A 135 3.00 3.40 -2.30
CA PRO A 135 4.39 3.08 -2.64
C PRO A 135 4.80 3.62 -4.03
N GLY A 136 3.85 4.14 -4.83
CA GLY A 136 4.12 4.73 -6.15
C GLY A 136 4.08 3.77 -7.35
N THR A 137 3.64 2.51 -7.18
CA THR A 137 3.62 1.51 -8.27
C THR A 137 2.42 1.63 -9.21
N GLY A 138 1.31 2.22 -8.75
CA GLY A 138 0.09 2.33 -9.55
C GLY A 138 -0.78 1.06 -9.61
N ASP A 139 -0.36 -0.04 -8.96
CA ASP A 139 -1.04 -1.36 -9.04
C ASP A 139 -2.48 -1.36 -8.52
N THR A 140 -2.85 -0.35 -7.73
CA THR A 140 -4.19 -0.19 -7.16
C THR A 140 -4.85 1.12 -7.58
N GLY A 141 -4.46 1.66 -8.74
CA GLY A 141 -4.86 3.00 -9.18
C GLY A 141 -3.79 4.06 -8.94
N GLY A 142 -4.04 5.28 -9.44
CA GLY A 142 -3.07 6.38 -9.45
C GLY A 142 -3.61 7.72 -8.95
N LYS A 143 -4.84 7.72 -8.42
CA LYS A 143 -5.43 8.84 -7.67
C LYS A 143 -5.82 8.38 -6.27
N PHE A 144 -5.87 9.33 -5.34
CA PHE A 144 -6.08 9.04 -3.93
C PHE A 144 -6.93 10.11 -3.27
N ASP A 145 -7.83 9.66 -2.40
CA ASP A 145 -8.42 10.51 -1.37
C ASP A 145 -7.77 10.22 -0.03
N VAL A 146 -7.68 11.26 0.80
CA VAL A 146 -7.17 11.17 2.16
C VAL A 146 -8.06 11.98 3.09
N ARG A 147 -8.48 11.36 4.18
CA ARG A 147 -9.32 11.98 5.21
C ARG A 147 -8.73 11.78 6.59
N TYR A 148 -9.11 12.65 7.51
CA TYR A 148 -8.64 12.62 8.89
C TYR A 148 -9.78 12.90 9.86
N ARG A 149 -9.58 12.52 11.13
CA ARG A 149 -10.37 13.02 12.25
C ARG A 149 -9.47 13.24 13.46
N VAL A 150 -9.93 14.08 14.37
CA VAL A 150 -9.24 14.43 15.61
C VAL A 150 -10.10 13.95 16.77
N ASP A 151 -9.48 13.25 17.73
CA ASP A 151 -10.10 12.75 18.97
C ASP A 151 -11.41 11.98 18.75
N GLY A 152 -11.44 11.16 17.69
CA GLY A 152 -12.61 10.34 17.35
C GLY A 152 -13.79 11.11 16.75
N GLY A 153 -13.66 12.41 16.49
CA GLY A 153 -14.70 13.23 15.86
C GLY A 153 -15.03 12.87 14.42
N ALA A 154 -15.74 13.76 13.73
CA ALA A 154 -16.14 13.55 12.34
C ALA A 154 -14.94 13.48 11.39
N TRP A 155 -15.05 12.63 10.38
CA TRP A 155 -14.08 12.56 9.27
C TRP A 155 -14.15 13.82 8.41
N LYS A 156 -13.00 14.41 8.12
CA LYS A 156 -12.82 15.58 7.25
C LYS A 156 -11.90 15.21 6.09
N VAL A 157 -12.24 15.65 4.88
CA VAL A 157 -11.37 15.49 3.72
C VAL A 157 -10.12 16.35 3.90
N TRP A 158 -8.95 15.77 3.63
CA TRP A 158 -7.67 16.48 3.60
C TRP A 158 -7.16 16.64 2.17
N LYS A 159 -7.21 15.57 1.38
CA LYS A 159 -6.80 15.54 -0.02
C LYS A 159 -7.87 14.78 -0.82
N ASN A 160 -8.16 15.26 -2.02
CA ASN A 160 -9.15 14.67 -2.93
C ASN A 160 -8.53 14.52 -4.32
N ASP A 161 -8.72 13.37 -4.96
CA ASP A 161 -8.23 13.05 -6.31
C ASP A 161 -6.73 13.33 -6.54
N VAL A 162 -5.88 13.23 -5.50
CA VAL A 162 -4.47 13.59 -5.62
C VAL A 162 -3.65 12.46 -6.24
N THR A 163 -2.63 12.81 -7.01
CA THR A 163 -1.68 11.85 -7.60
C THR A 163 -0.41 11.66 -6.75
N GLY A 164 -0.15 12.59 -5.82
CA GLY A 164 0.96 12.47 -4.87
C GLY A 164 0.79 11.23 -3.99
N SER A 165 1.90 10.62 -3.58
CA SER A 165 1.92 9.38 -2.78
C SER A 165 1.99 9.59 -1.27
N GLN A 166 2.25 10.84 -0.86
CA GLN A 166 2.41 11.25 0.53
C GLN A 166 2.25 12.77 0.67
N ALA A 167 1.98 13.23 1.89
CA ALA A 167 2.04 14.65 2.24
C ALA A 167 2.32 14.83 3.74
N THR A 168 2.77 16.03 4.11
CA THR A 168 2.91 16.44 5.51
C THR A 168 1.54 16.86 6.05
N PHE A 169 1.07 16.15 7.06
CA PHE A 169 -0.06 16.56 7.87
C PHE A 169 0.48 17.39 9.04
N GLY A 170 0.43 18.70 8.90
CA GLY A 170 1.17 19.55 9.83
C GLY A 170 1.77 20.78 9.18
N ALA A 171 2.51 21.55 9.99
CA ALA A 171 3.19 22.82 9.70
C ALA A 171 3.04 23.41 8.27
N SER A 172 2.51 24.64 8.15
CA SER A 172 2.45 25.43 6.90
C SER A 172 1.98 24.71 5.62
N GLY A 173 1.12 23.69 5.77
CA GLY A 173 0.44 23.00 4.67
C GLY A 173 -0.78 22.18 5.12
N LYS A 174 -1.36 22.54 6.28
CA LYS A 174 -2.46 21.85 6.95
C LYS A 174 -3.84 22.29 6.48
N PRO A 175 -4.86 21.42 6.59
CA PRO A 175 -6.23 21.83 6.86
C PRO A 175 -6.47 22.17 8.35
N VAL A 176 -5.78 21.55 9.32
CA VAL A 176 -5.94 21.80 10.79
C VAL A 176 -4.61 21.76 11.55
N PRO A 177 -4.30 22.74 12.45
CA PRO A 177 -3.18 22.71 13.40
C PRO A 177 -3.03 21.35 14.12
N VAL A 178 -1.79 20.89 14.20
CA VAL A 178 -1.41 19.65 14.88
C VAL A 178 -0.89 20.09 16.22
N GLN A 179 -1.46 19.54 17.27
CA GLN A 179 -1.19 19.89 18.65
C GLN A 179 -0.90 18.61 19.42
N THR A 180 -0.02 18.72 20.40
CA THR A 180 0.23 17.64 21.35
C THR A 180 -1.00 17.39 22.21
N GLY A 181 -1.15 16.16 22.72
CA GLY A 181 -2.33 15.75 23.49
C GLY A 181 -3.56 15.38 22.65
N HIS A 182 -3.58 15.70 21.35
CA HIS A 182 -4.64 15.29 20.43
C HIS A 182 -4.25 14.02 19.65
N THR A 183 -5.24 13.19 19.37
CA THR A 183 -5.10 11.98 18.56
C THR A 183 -5.65 12.19 17.17
N TYR A 184 -4.85 11.89 16.16
CA TYR A 184 -5.22 12.00 14.75
C TYR A 184 -5.34 10.61 14.15
N ASP A 185 -6.49 10.32 13.55
CA ASP A 185 -6.72 9.14 12.72
C ASP A 185 -6.72 9.57 11.25
N ILE A 186 -5.97 8.87 10.40
CA ILE A 186 -5.87 9.13 8.96
C ILE A 186 -6.31 7.90 8.18
N GLN A 187 -7.15 8.09 7.18
CA GLN A 187 -7.53 7.07 6.20
C GLN A 187 -7.25 7.54 4.78
N SER A 188 -7.09 6.59 3.88
CA SER A 188 -6.97 6.83 2.46
C SER A 188 -7.68 5.73 1.68
N ARG A 189 -8.09 6.04 0.46
CA ARG A 189 -8.56 5.07 -0.53
C ARG A 189 -7.85 5.35 -1.85
N SER A 190 -7.71 4.29 -2.64
CA SER A 190 -7.13 4.37 -3.98
C SER A 190 -8.21 4.43 -5.03
N GLU A 191 -7.93 5.14 -6.11
CA GLU A 191 -8.88 5.38 -7.18
C GLU A 191 -8.22 5.13 -8.53
N LYS A 192 -9.01 4.66 -9.48
CA LYS A 192 -8.56 4.50 -10.85
C LYS A 192 -8.31 5.86 -11.48
N SER A 193 -7.14 6.03 -12.09
CA SER A 193 -6.74 7.33 -12.64
C SER A 193 -7.70 7.88 -13.69
N THR A 194 -8.34 7.00 -14.46
CA THR A 194 -9.26 7.34 -15.56
C THR A 194 -10.72 7.43 -15.15
N ASP A 195 -11.09 7.00 -13.93
CA ASP A 195 -12.47 6.99 -13.45
C ASP A 195 -12.45 6.92 -11.91
N THR A 196 -12.59 8.08 -11.25
CA THR A 196 -12.49 8.15 -9.78
C THR A 196 -13.73 7.63 -9.06
N SER A 197 -14.80 7.29 -9.79
CA SER A 197 -15.91 6.50 -9.23
C SER A 197 -15.50 5.05 -8.92
N GLN A 198 -14.46 4.55 -9.61
CA GLN A 198 -13.82 3.26 -9.33
C GLN A 198 -12.77 3.44 -8.23
N ALA A 199 -13.25 3.38 -6.98
CA ALA A 199 -12.44 3.57 -5.79
C ALA A 199 -12.49 2.36 -4.85
N SER A 200 -11.39 2.10 -4.14
CA SER A 200 -11.41 1.13 -3.05
C SER A 200 -12.20 1.64 -1.85
N GLY A 201 -12.50 0.75 -0.90
CA GLY A 201 -12.98 1.17 0.41
C GLY A 201 -11.90 1.96 1.16
N TRP A 202 -12.33 2.74 2.15
CA TRP A 202 -11.40 3.42 3.05
C TRP A 202 -10.53 2.42 3.80
N SER A 203 -9.23 2.70 3.88
CA SER A 203 -8.26 1.92 4.65
C SER A 203 -8.61 1.84 6.13
N PRO A 204 -8.02 0.88 6.89
CA PRO A 204 -7.93 1.04 8.34
C PRO A 204 -7.21 2.35 8.69
N ALA A 205 -7.64 3.00 9.78
CA ALA A 205 -7.02 4.23 10.23
C ALA A 205 -5.56 4.02 10.65
N ALA A 206 -4.68 4.93 10.21
CA ALA A 206 -3.38 5.16 10.80
C ALA A 206 -3.53 6.19 11.92
N ARG A 207 -3.12 5.81 13.13
CA ARG A 207 -3.27 6.63 14.33
C ARG A 207 -1.93 7.25 14.75
N VAL A 208 -1.96 8.51 15.14
CA VAL A 208 -0.81 9.21 15.73
C VAL A 208 -1.26 10.18 16.81
N THR A 209 -0.52 10.20 17.92
CA THR A 209 -0.64 11.17 18.99
C THR A 209 0.72 11.84 19.13
N PRO A 210 0.90 13.06 18.58
CA PRO A 210 2.15 13.81 18.70
C PRO A 210 2.49 14.06 20.18
N THR A 211 3.74 13.79 20.55
CA THR A 211 4.28 14.07 21.88
C THR A 211 5.39 15.12 21.78
N THR A 212 5.70 15.77 22.91
CA THR A 212 6.76 16.77 23.02
C THR A 212 8.16 16.18 23.13
N GLU A 213 8.31 14.86 23.25
CA GLU A 213 9.62 14.26 23.50
C GLU A 213 10.51 14.17 22.25
N PRO A 214 11.81 14.49 22.37
CA PRO A 214 12.78 14.18 21.34
C PRO A 214 13.03 12.66 21.32
N ARG A 215 13.05 12.09 20.11
CA ARG A 215 13.62 10.75 19.86
C ARG A 215 15.12 10.87 19.63
#